data_AF-A0A9D6KXE0-F1
#
_entry.id   AF-A0A9D6KXE0-F1
#
_cell.length_a   1.000
_cell.length_b   1.000
_cell.length_c   1.000
_cell.angle_alpha   90.00
_cell.angle_beta   90.00
_cell.angle_gamma   90.00
#
_symmetry.space_group_name_H-M   'P 1'
#
loop_
_entity.id
_entity.type
_entity.pdbx_description
1 polymer ?
#
loop_
_entity_poly.entity_id
_entity_poly.type
_entity_poly.pdbx_seq_one_letter_code
_entity_poly.pdbx_strand_id
1 'polypeptide(L)'
;MLRARVLLLATLAIFAAAQPVYADDQSPPLSDSAADWSSTVRNAIDQDPRLVRLSPTDIADFCPGYDRLSEADRRTFWANLMVEIARAESGGEADRTHFLLFDGAVRRPAFRRGLFQISIEAARSSRFNCAVPDGRGLLDPGINAACAIHVVENTIGARDQVSAAGDYWPSLAARARRARIAAITAGQSPCQPAPSR
;
A
#
# COMPACT_ATOMS: atom_id res chain seq x y z
N MET A 1 -57.34 -12.36 49.58
CA MET A 1 -55.86 -12.23 49.49
C MET A 1 -55.44 -12.61 48.07
N LEU A 2 -55.26 -11.62 47.18
CA LEU A 2 -54.95 -11.85 45.77
C LEU A 2 -53.46 -11.54 45.53
N ARG A 3 -52.66 -12.55 45.16
CA ARG A 3 -51.23 -12.40 44.87
C ARG A 3 -51.06 -11.92 43.42
N ALA A 4 -50.70 -10.65 43.23
CA ALA A 4 -50.29 -10.14 41.92
C ALA A 4 -48.91 -10.70 41.55
N ARG A 5 -48.84 -11.43 40.42
CA ARG A 5 -47.58 -11.87 39.82
C ARG A 5 -47.11 -10.78 38.86
N VAL A 6 -46.02 -10.10 39.21
CA VAL A 6 -45.32 -9.16 38.32
C VAL A 6 -44.50 -9.99 37.33
N LEU A 7 -44.88 -9.93 36.05
CA LEU A 7 -44.08 -10.48 34.94
C LEU A 7 -43.08 -9.42 34.51
N LEU A 8 -41.80 -9.63 34.84
CA LEU A 8 -40.69 -8.81 34.32
C LEU A 8 -40.39 -9.26 32.88
N LEU A 9 -40.77 -8.45 31.90
CA LEU A 9 -40.35 -8.63 30.50
C LEU A 9 -38.91 -8.10 30.36
N ALA A 10 -37.95 -9.01 30.23
CA ALA A 10 -36.58 -8.66 29.89
C ALA A 10 -36.52 -8.32 28.38
N THR A 11 -36.42 -7.04 28.05
CA THR A 11 -36.12 -6.59 26.69
C THR A 11 -34.64 -6.83 26.40
N LEU A 12 -34.33 -7.84 25.60
CA LEU A 12 -33.01 -7.98 24.98
C LEU A 12 -32.83 -6.84 23.96
N ALA A 13 -32.02 -5.84 24.32
CA ALA A 13 -31.51 -4.88 23.35
C ALA A 13 -30.50 -5.60 22.45
N ILE A 14 -30.86 -5.81 21.19
CA ILE A 14 -29.95 -6.29 20.15
C ILE A 14 -29.02 -5.11 19.82
N PHE A 15 -27.80 -5.13 20.35
CA PHE A 15 -26.74 -4.25 19.88
C PHE A 15 -26.33 -4.74 18.48
N ALA A 16 -26.72 -3.99 17.44
CA ALA A 16 -26.12 -4.15 16.13
C ALA A 16 -24.63 -3.82 16.25
N ALA A 17 -23.78 -4.84 16.11
CA ALA A 17 -22.35 -4.62 16.03
C ALA A 17 -22.06 -3.75 14.81
N ALA A 18 -21.53 -2.54 15.02
CA ALA A 18 -20.99 -1.72 13.95
C ALA A 18 -19.89 -2.52 13.26
N GLN A 19 -20.11 -2.93 12.01
CA GLN A 19 -19.08 -3.60 11.24
C GLN A 19 -17.93 -2.60 11.01
N PRO A 20 -16.66 -3.05 11.07
CA PRO A 20 -15.55 -2.19 10.69
C PRO A 20 -15.78 -1.75 9.24
N VAL A 21 -15.79 -0.44 9.01
CA VAL A 21 -15.74 0.15 7.66
C VAL A 21 -14.40 -0.26 7.06
N TYR A 22 -14.35 -1.39 6.37
CA TYR A 22 -13.30 -1.67 5.42
C TYR A 22 -13.42 -0.61 4.33
N ALA A 23 -12.35 0.17 4.13
CA ALA A 23 -12.25 1.05 2.97
C ALA A 23 -12.56 0.24 1.71
N ASP A 24 -13.51 0.75 0.95
CA ASP A 24 -14.16 0.13 -0.19
C ASP A 24 -13.19 -0.48 -1.22
N ASP A 25 -13.56 -1.64 -1.76
CA ASP A 25 -12.90 -2.39 -2.85
C ASP A 25 -12.93 -1.63 -4.19
N GLN A 26 -13.65 -0.49 -4.22
CA GLN A 26 -13.85 0.36 -5.38
C GLN A 26 -12.99 1.63 -5.33
N SER A 27 -11.68 1.52 -5.17
CA SER A 27 -10.81 2.66 -5.54
C SER A 27 -10.92 2.85 -7.06
N PRO A 28 -11.44 3.99 -7.56
CA PRO A 28 -11.60 4.19 -9.00
C PRO A 28 -10.23 4.08 -9.70
N PRO A 29 -10.19 3.61 -10.96
CA PRO A 29 -9.00 3.72 -11.79
C PRO A 29 -8.56 5.19 -11.85
N LEU A 30 -7.26 5.42 -12.10
CA LEU A 30 -6.67 6.76 -12.21
C LEU A 30 -7.62 7.69 -13.01
N SER A 31 -8.33 8.58 -12.32
CA SER A 31 -8.99 9.69 -13.00
C SER A 31 -7.94 10.75 -13.26
N ASP A 32 -8.03 11.43 -14.40
CA ASP A 32 -7.06 12.43 -14.85
C ASP A 32 -6.97 13.67 -13.92
N SER A 33 -7.75 13.73 -12.85
CA SER A 33 -7.55 14.62 -11.70
C SER A 33 -6.44 14.15 -10.74
N ALA A 34 -5.46 13.39 -11.23
CA ALA A 34 -4.29 12.82 -10.53
C ALA A 34 -3.30 13.87 -9.99
N ALA A 35 -3.82 14.92 -9.35
CA ALA A 35 -3.19 16.09 -8.77
C ALA A 35 -2.02 15.72 -7.83
N ASP A 36 -0.91 16.44 -7.98
CA ASP A 36 0.33 16.60 -7.19
C ASP A 36 1.00 15.39 -6.51
N TRP A 37 0.25 14.49 -5.88
CA TRP A 37 0.83 13.39 -5.12
C TRP A 37 1.37 12.27 -6.03
N SER A 38 0.66 11.93 -7.10
CA SER A 38 1.06 10.83 -7.98
C SER A 38 2.33 11.18 -8.76
N SER A 39 2.47 12.44 -9.21
CA SER A 39 3.70 12.96 -9.80
C SER A 39 4.84 13.01 -8.79
N THR A 40 4.57 13.38 -7.53
CA THR A 40 5.57 13.34 -6.46
C THR A 40 6.11 11.92 -6.25
N VAL A 41 5.22 10.92 -6.18
CA VAL A 41 5.64 9.50 -6.08
C VAL A 41 6.45 9.10 -7.31
N ARG A 42 5.94 9.36 -8.53
CA ARG A 42 6.68 8.99 -9.75
C ARG A 42 8.05 9.64 -9.81
N ASN A 43 8.18 10.92 -9.48
CA ASN A 43 9.45 11.63 -9.47
C ASN A 43 10.43 11.04 -8.45
N ALA A 44 9.98 10.71 -7.24
CA ALA A 44 10.81 10.09 -6.22
C ALA A 44 11.30 8.70 -6.66
N ILE A 45 10.43 7.91 -7.29
CA ILE A 45 10.77 6.57 -7.79
C ILE A 45 11.69 6.62 -9.01
N ASP A 46 11.41 7.51 -9.97
CA ASP A 46 12.17 7.62 -11.22
C ASP A 46 13.63 8.04 -10.97
N GLN A 47 13.87 8.85 -9.94
CA GLN A 47 15.20 9.27 -9.52
C GLN A 47 15.98 8.18 -8.76
N ASP A 48 15.30 7.15 -8.25
CA ASP A 48 15.93 6.12 -7.43
C ASP A 48 16.35 4.90 -8.28
N PRO A 49 17.67 4.62 -8.39
CA PRO A 49 18.14 3.54 -9.26
C PRO A 49 17.94 2.14 -8.65
N ARG A 50 17.53 2.00 -7.37
CA ARG A 50 17.50 0.72 -6.66
C ARG A 50 16.47 -0.24 -7.24
N LEU A 51 15.27 0.25 -7.51
CA LEU A 51 14.15 -0.59 -7.93
C LEU A 51 14.37 -1.18 -9.33
N VAL A 52 14.93 -0.38 -10.24
CA VAL A 52 15.13 -0.75 -11.65
C VAL A 52 16.03 -1.97 -11.85
N ARG A 53 16.90 -2.26 -10.87
CA ARG A 53 17.79 -3.42 -10.90
C ARG A 53 17.13 -4.71 -10.41
N LEU A 54 15.95 -4.63 -9.79
CA LEU A 54 15.22 -5.80 -9.32
C LEU A 54 14.56 -6.51 -10.50
N SER A 55 14.59 -7.84 -10.50
CA SER A 55 13.83 -8.68 -11.43
C SER A 55 13.18 -9.85 -10.67
N PRO A 56 12.22 -9.57 -9.77
CA PRO A 56 11.64 -10.58 -8.89
C PRO A 56 11.02 -11.76 -9.64
N THR A 57 11.04 -12.94 -9.03
CA THR A 57 10.54 -14.18 -9.65
C THR A 57 9.06 -14.15 -10.05
N ASP A 58 8.24 -13.34 -9.38
CA ASP A 58 6.81 -13.14 -9.65
C ASP A 58 6.51 -11.84 -10.42
N ILE A 59 7.54 -11.16 -10.96
CA ILE A 59 7.37 -9.87 -11.66
C ILE A 59 6.45 -9.98 -12.87
N ALA A 60 6.40 -11.14 -13.52
CA ALA A 60 5.54 -11.41 -14.67
C ALA A 60 4.05 -11.34 -14.31
N ASP A 61 3.67 -11.57 -13.06
CA ASP A 61 2.29 -11.40 -12.59
C ASP A 61 1.87 -9.92 -12.61
N PHE A 62 2.82 -9.02 -12.37
CA PHE A 62 2.61 -7.57 -12.36
C PHE A 62 2.93 -6.91 -13.70
N CYS A 63 3.77 -7.54 -14.52
CA CYS A 63 4.23 -7.05 -15.81
C CYS A 63 4.72 -8.21 -16.70
N PRO A 64 3.86 -8.84 -17.51
CA PRO A 64 4.21 -10.04 -18.29
C PRO A 64 5.39 -9.90 -19.26
N GLY A 65 5.77 -8.67 -19.62
CA GLY A 65 6.89 -8.35 -20.51
C GLY A 65 8.15 -7.82 -19.82
N TYR A 66 8.21 -7.83 -18.48
CA TYR A 66 9.20 -7.08 -17.70
C TYR A 66 10.65 -7.28 -18.15
N ASP A 67 11.07 -8.51 -18.41
CA ASP A 67 12.46 -8.83 -18.75
C ASP A 67 12.93 -8.20 -20.06
N ARG A 68 12.01 -7.85 -20.95
CA ARG A 68 12.28 -7.21 -22.25
C ARG A 68 12.24 -5.69 -22.20
N LEU A 69 11.85 -5.11 -21.07
CA LEU A 69 11.74 -3.67 -20.90
C LEU A 69 13.12 -3.00 -20.87
N SER A 70 13.19 -1.83 -21.48
CA SER A 70 14.33 -0.92 -21.32
C SER A 70 14.45 -0.45 -19.86
N GLU A 71 15.59 0.12 -19.48
CA GLU A 71 15.76 0.69 -18.14
C GLU A 71 14.71 1.77 -17.82
N ALA A 72 14.39 2.62 -18.80
CA ALA A 72 13.37 3.67 -18.67
C ALA A 72 11.96 3.08 -18.51
N ASP A 73 11.65 2.01 -19.22
CA ASP A 73 10.37 1.30 -19.08
C ASP A 73 10.28 0.61 -17.70
N ARG A 74 11.37 0.02 -17.21
CA ARG A 74 11.42 -0.54 -15.85
C ARG A 74 11.19 0.53 -14.79
N ARG A 75 11.75 1.73 -14.95
CA ARG A 75 11.46 2.90 -14.08
C ARG A 75 9.97 3.23 -14.09
N THR A 76 9.38 3.29 -15.27
CA THR A 76 7.95 3.56 -15.45
C THR A 76 7.08 2.50 -14.76
N PHE A 77 7.41 1.21 -14.93
CA PHE A 77 6.73 0.12 -14.24
C PHE A 77 6.81 0.29 -12.71
N TRP A 78 8.00 0.49 -12.15
CA TRP A 78 8.15 0.61 -10.70
C TRP A 78 7.41 1.83 -10.15
N ALA A 79 7.46 2.95 -10.86
CA ALA A 79 6.71 4.15 -10.51
C ALA A 79 5.19 3.88 -10.49
N ASN A 80 4.68 3.20 -11.51
CA ASN A 80 3.27 2.81 -11.60
C ASN A 80 2.85 1.84 -10.47
N LEU A 81 3.65 0.80 -10.21
CA LEU A 81 3.39 -0.13 -9.11
C LEU A 81 3.35 0.61 -7.76
N MET A 82 4.28 1.52 -7.51
CA MET A 82 4.30 2.31 -6.27
C MET A 82 3.11 3.26 -6.15
N VAL A 83 2.63 3.84 -7.26
CA VAL A 83 1.38 4.62 -7.27
C VAL A 83 0.17 3.74 -6.90
N GLU A 84 0.09 2.51 -7.41
CA GLU A 84 -1.00 1.59 -7.08
C GLU A 84 -0.93 1.09 -5.63
N ILE A 85 0.26 0.89 -5.07
CA ILE A 85 0.42 0.60 -3.64
C ILE A 85 -0.04 1.78 -2.79
N ALA A 86 0.41 3.01 -3.08
CA ALA A 86 -0.03 4.21 -2.37
C ALA A 86 -1.56 4.40 -2.45
N ARG A 87 -2.15 4.18 -3.62
CA ARG A 87 -3.60 4.20 -3.81
C ARG A 87 -4.31 3.17 -2.93
N ALA A 88 -3.80 1.94 -2.89
CA ALA A 88 -4.41 0.88 -2.09
C ALA A 88 -4.28 1.11 -0.57
N GLU A 89 -3.23 1.81 -0.13
CA GLU A 89 -2.96 2.06 1.28
C GLU A 89 -3.63 3.33 1.82
N SER A 90 -3.63 4.44 1.07
CA SER A 90 -4.19 5.71 1.53
C SER A 90 -5.31 6.29 0.66
N GLY A 91 -5.56 5.76 -0.53
CA GLY A 91 -6.44 6.38 -1.53
C GLY A 91 -5.82 7.59 -2.24
N GLY A 92 -4.54 7.89 -1.99
CA GLY A 92 -3.88 9.12 -2.45
C GLY A 92 -3.91 10.27 -1.45
N GLU A 93 -4.42 10.04 -0.23
CA GLU A 93 -4.44 11.03 0.85
C GLU A 93 -3.05 11.10 1.54
N ALA A 94 -2.28 12.16 1.28
CA ALA A 94 -0.91 12.30 1.77
C ALA A 94 -0.83 12.71 3.26
N ASP A 95 -1.90 13.28 3.82
CA ASP A 95 -2.00 13.67 5.23
C ASP A 95 -2.68 12.61 6.11
N ARG A 96 -3.08 11.47 5.50
CA ARG A 96 -3.79 10.40 6.20
C ARG A 96 -2.97 9.79 7.32
N THR A 97 -3.56 9.75 8.52
CA THR A 97 -2.99 9.10 9.70
C THR A 97 -3.98 8.06 10.22
N HIS A 98 -3.51 6.83 10.42
CA HIS A 98 -4.31 5.74 10.95
C HIS A 98 -3.63 5.10 12.15
N PHE A 99 -4.37 4.97 13.26
CA PHE A 99 -3.91 4.27 14.44
C PHE A 99 -4.30 2.80 14.36
N LEU A 100 -3.32 1.92 14.57
CA LEU A 100 -3.52 0.49 14.70
C LEU A 100 -3.24 0.08 16.15
N LEU A 101 -4.21 -0.58 16.79
CA LEU A 101 -3.99 -1.23 18.08
C LEU A 101 -2.90 -2.31 17.99
N PHE A 102 -2.70 -2.88 16.80
CA PHE A 102 -1.60 -3.79 16.51
C PHE A 102 -1.16 -3.63 15.06
N ASP A 103 0.05 -3.11 14.86
CA ASP A 103 0.71 -3.08 13.56
C ASP A 103 1.58 -4.33 13.39
N GLY A 104 1.23 -5.18 12.43
CA GLY A 104 1.93 -6.44 12.20
C GLY A 104 3.41 -6.30 11.82
N ALA A 105 3.79 -5.18 11.17
CA ALA A 105 5.16 -4.96 10.74
C ALA A 105 6.10 -4.62 11.91
N VAL A 106 5.58 -3.97 12.95
CA VAL A 106 6.37 -3.55 14.14
C VAL A 106 5.95 -4.25 15.44
N ARG A 107 4.92 -5.10 15.35
CA ARG A 107 4.36 -5.96 16.41
C ARG A 107 3.96 -5.23 17.69
N ARG A 108 3.43 -4.02 17.55
CA ARG A 108 2.97 -3.14 18.65
C ARG A 108 1.94 -2.15 18.13
N PRO A 109 1.21 -1.41 19.01
CA PRO A 109 0.39 -0.30 18.56
C PRO A 109 1.24 0.76 17.85
N ALA A 110 0.76 1.29 16.72
CA ALA A 110 1.50 2.28 15.95
C ALA A 110 0.55 3.18 15.14
N PHE A 111 1.04 4.37 14.81
CA PHE A 111 0.39 5.25 13.84
C PHE A 111 1.06 5.09 12.47
N ARG A 112 0.29 4.67 11.47
CA ARG A 112 0.66 4.69 10.06
C ARG A 112 0.29 6.02 9.42
N ARG A 113 1.14 6.55 8.56
CA ARG A 113 1.02 7.91 8.02
C ARG A 113 1.38 8.02 6.54
N GLY A 114 0.71 8.95 5.88
CA GLY A 114 0.97 9.35 4.52
C GLY A 114 0.52 8.36 3.46
N LEU A 115 0.98 8.60 2.23
CA LEU A 115 0.61 7.85 1.02
C LEU A 115 0.79 6.33 1.17
N PHE A 116 1.91 5.91 1.75
CA PHE A 116 2.28 4.51 1.92
C PHE A 116 1.93 3.96 3.30
N GLN A 117 1.20 4.72 4.13
CA GLN A 117 0.80 4.32 5.48
C GLN A 117 1.99 3.73 6.28
N ILE A 118 3.07 4.50 6.38
CA ILE A 118 4.31 4.07 7.06
C ILE A 118 4.27 4.49 8.53
N SER A 119 4.71 3.61 9.43
CA SER A 119 4.91 3.94 10.85
C SER A 119 6.33 4.42 11.13
N ILE A 120 6.47 5.33 12.11
CA ILE A 120 7.79 5.89 12.46
C ILE A 120 8.72 4.84 13.06
N GLU A 121 8.15 3.87 13.78
CA GLU A 121 8.85 2.72 14.35
C GLU A 121 9.44 1.83 13.24
N ALA A 122 8.69 1.59 12.17
CA ALA A 122 9.17 0.83 11.03
C ALA A 122 10.25 1.61 10.29
N ALA A 123 9.98 2.88 9.96
CA ALA A 123 10.88 3.74 9.22
C ALA A 123 12.27 3.83 9.87
N ARG A 124 12.32 3.93 11.21
CA ARG A 124 13.56 4.01 11.99
C ARG A 124 14.17 2.66 12.37
N SER A 125 13.49 1.56 12.07
CA SER A 125 14.06 0.23 12.34
C SER A 125 15.35 0.05 11.55
N SER A 126 16.26 -0.78 12.06
CA SER A 126 17.49 -1.15 11.34
C SER A 126 17.21 -1.83 10.00
N ARG A 127 16.00 -2.36 9.80
CA ARG A 127 15.56 -2.97 8.53
C ARG A 127 15.33 -1.95 7.43
N PHE A 128 14.69 -0.82 7.72
CA PHE A 128 14.34 0.18 6.68
C PHE A 128 15.24 1.41 6.72
N ASN A 129 15.69 1.81 7.91
CA ASN A 129 16.67 2.87 8.13
C ASN A 129 16.41 4.16 7.32
N CYS A 130 15.15 4.59 7.28
CA CYS A 130 14.73 5.80 6.59
C CYS A 130 15.20 7.05 7.34
N ALA A 131 15.62 8.07 6.60
CA ALA A 131 15.97 9.38 7.14
C ALA A 131 14.70 10.22 7.43
N VAL A 132 14.04 9.94 8.56
CA VAL A 132 12.79 10.62 8.98
C VAL A 132 12.92 11.31 10.35
N PRO A 133 12.57 12.61 10.46
CA PRO A 133 12.81 13.40 11.68
C PRO A 133 11.82 13.09 12.81
N ASP A 134 10.57 12.79 12.48
CA ASP A 134 9.54 12.33 13.41
C ASP A 134 8.38 11.69 12.61
N GLY A 135 7.30 11.31 13.30
CA GLY A 135 6.12 10.78 12.63
C GLY A 135 5.44 11.77 11.68
N ARG A 136 5.46 13.07 11.97
CA ARG A 136 4.84 14.09 11.08
C ARG A 136 5.63 14.24 9.78
N GLY A 137 6.95 14.02 9.81
CA GLY A 137 7.77 13.97 8.61
C GLY A 137 7.29 12.94 7.57
N LEU A 138 6.58 11.89 7.99
CA LEU A 138 5.98 10.90 7.09
C LEU A 138 4.72 11.40 6.36
N LEU A 139 4.19 12.58 6.69
CA LEU A 139 3.10 13.24 5.96
C LEU A 139 3.62 14.03 4.75
N ASP A 140 4.93 14.26 4.65
CA ASP A 140 5.54 14.76 3.43
C ASP A 140 5.58 13.63 2.38
N PRO A 141 4.96 13.82 1.20
CA PRO A 141 4.84 12.76 0.20
C PRO A 141 6.19 12.32 -0.38
N GLY A 142 7.17 13.22 -0.47
CA GLY A 142 8.52 12.90 -0.96
C GLY A 142 9.30 12.05 0.04
N ILE A 143 9.29 12.43 1.31
CA ILE A 143 9.90 11.65 2.40
C ILE A 143 9.22 10.29 2.54
N ASN A 144 7.89 10.26 2.45
CA ASN A 144 7.09 9.03 2.52
C ASN A 144 7.43 8.08 1.36
N ALA A 145 7.50 8.58 0.13
CA ALA A 145 7.88 7.81 -1.06
C ALA A 145 9.33 7.32 -0.99
N ALA A 146 10.27 8.16 -0.56
CA ALA A 146 11.66 7.76 -0.36
C ALA A 146 11.77 6.60 0.63
N CYS A 147 11.05 6.67 1.77
CA CYS A 147 11.04 5.57 2.74
C CYS A 147 10.36 4.30 2.18
N ALA A 148 9.31 4.44 1.37
CA ALA A 148 8.66 3.31 0.73
C ALA A 148 9.61 2.52 -0.20
N ILE A 149 10.56 3.19 -0.86
CA ILE A 149 11.62 2.51 -1.64
C ILE A 149 12.48 1.62 -0.74
N HIS A 150 12.87 2.10 0.45
CA HIS A 150 13.61 1.28 1.43
C HIS A 150 12.79 0.06 1.89
N VAL A 151 11.49 0.22 2.07
CA VAL A 151 10.60 -0.90 2.42
C VAL A 151 10.59 -1.94 1.30
N VAL A 152 10.42 -1.51 0.05
CA VAL A 152 10.45 -2.42 -1.12
C VAL A 152 11.79 -3.14 -1.23
N GLU A 153 12.91 -2.42 -1.18
CA GLU A 153 14.24 -3.00 -1.29
C GLU A 153 14.47 -4.08 -0.22
N ASN A 154 14.04 -3.84 1.02
CA ASN A 154 14.23 -4.76 2.15
C ASN A 154 13.13 -5.83 2.30
N THR A 155 12.14 -5.83 1.42
CA THR A 155 11.10 -6.87 1.35
C THR A 155 11.25 -7.66 0.06
N ILE A 156 11.04 -7.00 -1.07
CA ILE A 156 11.14 -7.56 -2.42
C ILE A 156 12.58 -7.98 -2.71
N GLY A 157 13.57 -7.12 -2.48
CA GLY A 157 14.97 -7.45 -2.76
C GLY A 157 15.50 -8.60 -1.89
N ALA A 158 14.97 -8.75 -0.67
CA ALA A 158 15.38 -9.82 0.25
C ALA A 158 14.77 -11.20 -0.09
N ARG A 159 13.59 -11.23 -0.71
CA ARG A 159 12.85 -12.48 -1.02
C ARG A 159 12.72 -12.77 -2.50
N ASP A 160 13.21 -11.86 -3.35
CA ASP A 160 13.12 -11.94 -4.80
C ASP A 160 11.68 -12.12 -5.32
N GLN A 161 10.73 -11.44 -4.66
CA GLN A 161 9.29 -11.50 -4.96
C GLN A 161 8.61 -10.16 -4.68
N VAL A 162 7.85 -9.61 -5.62
CA VAL A 162 7.00 -8.44 -5.41
C VAL A 162 5.99 -8.69 -4.31
N SER A 163 5.41 -9.90 -4.27
CA SER A 163 4.45 -10.30 -3.23
C SER A 163 5.04 -10.27 -1.80
N ALA A 164 6.36 -10.31 -1.64
CA ALA A 164 7.04 -10.20 -0.35
C ALA A 164 6.85 -8.84 0.34
N ALA A 165 6.53 -7.78 -0.41
CA ALA A 165 6.15 -6.50 0.17
C ALA A 165 4.86 -6.59 1.01
N GLY A 166 4.11 -7.69 0.90
CA GLY A 166 3.07 -8.08 1.84
C GLY A 166 3.54 -8.28 3.30
N ASP A 167 4.84 -8.48 3.53
CA ASP A 167 5.43 -8.46 4.88
C ASP A 167 5.21 -7.10 5.59
N TYR A 168 4.96 -6.02 4.83
CA TYR A 168 4.70 -4.69 5.35
C TYR A 168 3.28 -4.17 5.04
N TRP A 169 2.85 -4.29 3.78
CA TRP A 169 1.60 -3.72 3.28
C TRP A 169 0.47 -4.76 3.21
N PRO A 170 -0.63 -4.55 3.96
CA PRO A 170 -1.79 -5.45 3.90
C PRO A 170 -2.41 -5.57 2.51
N SER A 171 -2.32 -4.54 1.66
CA SER A 171 -2.79 -4.59 0.26
C SER A 171 -2.06 -5.66 -0.56
N LEU A 172 -0.76 -5.87 -0.32
CA LEU A 172 0.02 -6.92 -0.98
C LEU A 172 -0.03 -8.24 -0.22
N ALA A 173 -0.31 -8.27 1.08
CA ALA A 173 -0.51 -9.51 1.83
C ALA A 173 -1.80 -10.24 1.39
N ALA A 174 -2.90 -9.49 1.26
CA ALA A 174 -4.20 -10.04 0.91
C ALA A 174 -4.27 -10.45 -0.57
N ARG A 175 -4.52 -11.74 -0.83
CA ARG A 175 -4.51 -12.33 -2.19
C ARG A 175 -5.36 -11.55 -3.20
N ALA A 176 -6.60 -11.21 -2.86
CA ALA A 176 -7.51 -10.50 -3.76
C ALA A 176 -7.01 -9.09 -4.10
N ARG A 177 -6.56 -8.33 -3.08
CA ARG A 177 -6.02 -6.98 -3.27
C ARG A 177 -4.71 -6.98 -4.07
N ARG A 178 -3.80 -7.92 -3.78
CA ARG A 178 -2.58 -8.11 -4.57
C ARG A 178 -2.88 -8.44 -6.02
N ALA A 179 -3.80 -9.35 -6.29
CA ALA A 179 -4.21 -9.70 -7.65
C ALA A 179 -4.80 -8.50 -8.41
N ARG A 180 -5.54 -7.63 -7.73
CA ARG A 180 -6.05 -6.38 -8.30
C ARG A 180 -4.93 -5.42 -8.69
N ILE A 181 -3.95 -5.20 -7.80
CA ILE A 181 -2.78 -4.36 -8.08
C ILE A 181 -2.02 -4.93 -9.29
N ALA A 182 -1.75 -6.24 -9.30
CA ALA A 182 -1.05 -6.92 -10.38
C ALA A 182 -1.78 -6.77 -11.73
N ALA A 183 -3.10 -6.96 -11.75
CA ALA A 183 -3.90 -6.79 -12.95
C ALA A 183 -3.89 -5.34 -13.48
N ILE A 184 -3.94 -4.35 -12.59
CA ILE A 184 -3.87 -2.94 -12.97
C ILE A 184 -2.51 -2.62 -13.59
N THR A 185 -1.40 -3.00 -12.94
CA THR A 185 -0.05 -2.69 -13.45
C THR A 185 0.26 -3.45 -14.74
N ALA A 186 -0.21 -4.69 -14.87
CA ALA A 186 -0.05 -5.47 -16.10
C ALA A 186 -0.81 -4.83 -17.29
N GLY A 187 -1.89 -4.11 -16.99
CA GLY A 187 -2.68 -3.35 -17.96
C GLY A 187 -2.18 -1.94 -18.25
N GLN A 188 -1.07 -1.48 -17.65
CA GLN A 188 -0.51 -0.16 -17.89
C GLN A 188 0.70 -0.24 -18.83
N SER A 189 0.98 0.85 -19.57
CA SER A 189 2.30 1.00 -20.20
C SER A 189 3.38 1.02 -19.12
N PRO A 190 4.51 0.30 -19.29
CA PRO A 190 4.98 -0.38 -20.51
C PRO A 190 4.70 -1.88 -20.56
N CYS A 191 3.87 -2.41 -19.66
CA CYS A 191 3.62 -3.85 -19.52
C CYS A 191 2.64 -4.41 -20.57
N GLN A 192 1.85 -3.54 -21.19
CA GLN A 192 1.03 -3.92 -22.33
C GLN A 192 1.91 -4.24 -23.56
N PRO A 193 1.64 -5.34 -24.27
CA PRO A 193 2.32 -5.60 -25.54
C PRO A 193 2.09 -4.42 -26.50
N ALA A 194 3.12 -4.06 -27.25
CA ALA A 194 2.97 -3.09 -28.33
C ALA A 194 1.79 -3.51 -29.22
N PRO A 195 0.89 -2.59 -29.63
CA PRO A 195 -0.25 -2.95 -30.46
C PRO A 195 0.24 -3.70 -31.70
N SER A 196 -0.41 -4.84 -31.99
CA SER A 196 -0.15 -5.60 -33.22
C SER A 196 -0.35 -4.67 -34.41
N ARG A 197 0.71 -4.47 -35.22
CA ARG A 197 0.61 -3.79 -36.51
C ARG A 197 -0.15 -4.63 -37.53
#